data_AF-A0A4W2BNX3-F1
#
_entry.id   AF-A0A4W2BNX3-F1
#
_cell.length_a   1.000
_cell.length_b   1.000
_cell.length_c   1.000
_cell.angle_alpha   90.00
_cell.angle_beta   90.00
_cell.angle_gamma   90.00
#
_symmetry.space_group_name_H-M   'P 1'
#
loop_
_entity.id
_entity.type
_entity.pdbx_description
1 polymer ?
#
loop_
_entity_poly.entity_id
_entity_poly.type
_entity_poly.pdbx_seq_one_letter_code
_entity_poly.pdbx_strand_id
1 'polypeptide(L)'
;HSRSPGWGFCALSPVLLSLLMAAPLGLLGEETRQVSLKVISNRLDFSQNLLHIRAVGTNSTLHYVWSSLGPPAVLLVATNTPNSTLSVNWSLLLSSDPDGGLMVLPEESIQFSSALVFTRVRRLGEIRGEECRGEGSF
;
A
#
# COMPACT_ATOMS: atom_id res chain seq x y z
N HIS A 1 53.59 -12.47 -3.88
CA HIS A 1 52.41 -13.19 -4.43
C HIS A 1 51.35 -13.22 -3.32
N SER A 2 50.48 -12.20 -3.24
CA SER A 2 49.03 -12.21 -3.62
C SER A 2 48.21 -13.26 -2.84
N ARG A 3 47.12 -12.97 -2.15
CA ARG A 3 45.96 -12.12 -2.48
C ARG A 3 45.25 -11.69 -1.20
N SER A 4 44.80 -10.44 -1.13
CA SER A 4 43.72 -10.01 -0.25
C SER A 4 42.36 -10.23 -0.95
N PRO A 5 41.29 -10.64 -0.24
CA PRO A 5 39.96 -10.68 -0.82
C PRO A 5 39.39 -9.26 -0.82
N GLY A 6 39.36 -8.62 -1.99
CA GLY A 6 38.65 -7.36 -2.18
C GLY A 6 37.15 -7.58 -2.01
N TRP A 7 36.54 -6.91 -1.05
CA TRP A 7 35.10 -6.78 -0.98
C TRP A 7 34.66 -5.88 -2.13
N GLY A 8 34.05 -6.48 -3.15
CA GLY A 8 33.41 -5.75 -4.22
C GLY A 8 32.20 -5.02 -3.66
N PHE A 9 32.34 -3.72 -3.45
CA PHE A 9 31.17 -2.85 -3.32
C PHE A 9 30.45 -2.91 -4.65
N CYS A 10 29.31 -3.61 -4.69
CA CYS A 10 28.37 -3.52 -5.79
C CYS A 10 28.02 -2.04 -5.96
N ALA A 11 28.55 -1.43 -7.02
CA ALA A 11 28.23 -0.07 -7.40
C ALA A 11 26.71 -0.02 -7.62
N LEU A 12 25.99 0.58 -6.68
CA LEU A 12 24.57 0.87 -6.83
C LEU A 12 24.46 1.69 -8.11
N SER A 13 23.72 1.14 -9.09
CA SER A 13 23.55 1.76 -10.41
C SER A 13 23.19 3.25 -10.24
N PRO A 14 23.78 4.18 -11.02
CA PRO A 14 23.46 5.60 -10.94
C PRO A 14 21.95 5.87 -11.15
N VAL A 15 21.25 4.94 -11.80
CA VAL A 15 19.77 4.94 -11.92
C VAL A 15 19.10 4.73 -10.57
N LEU A 16 19.59 3.78 -9.76
CA LEU A 16 19.04 3.47 -8.43
C LEU A 16 19.29 4.62 -7.45
N LEU A 17 20.47 5.26 -7.55
CA LEU A 17 20.78 6.45 -6.76
C LEU A 17 19.89 7.64 -7.16
N SER A 18 19.64 7.82 -8.45
CA SER A 18 18.72 8.87 -8.94
C SER A 18 17.28 8.63 -8.49
N LEU A 19 16.84 7.37 -8.43
CA LEU A 19 15.51 7.01 -7.92
C LEU A 19 15.38 7.28 -6.41
N LEU A 20 16.45 7.05 -5.63
CA LEU A 20 16.48 7.34 -4.20
C LEU A 20 16.40 8.85 -3.91
N MET A 21 17.05 9.68 -4.74
CA MET A 21 17.06 11.13 -4.59
C MET A 21 15.81 11.81 -5.16
N ALA A 22 15.07 11.13 -6.05
CA ALA A 22 13.77 11.56 -6.56
C ALA A 22 12.62 11.22 -5.61
N ALA A 23 12.88 10.55 -4.48
CA ALA A 23 11.89 10.37 -3.44
C ALA A 23 11.42 11.77 -3.01
N PRO A 24 10.12 12.09 -3.14
CA PRO A 24 9.63 13.41 -2.84
C PRO A 24 9.98 13.75 -1.39
N LEU A 25 10.72 14.83 -1.19
CA LEU A 25 10.89 15.51 0.10
C LEU A 25 9.55 15.82 0.80
N GLY A 26 8.42 15.70 0.09
CA GLY A 26 7.06 15.80 0.63
C GLY A 26 6.65 14.71 1.61
N LEU A 27 7.51 13.72 1.88
CA LEU A 27 7.31 12.75 2.96
C LEU A 27 8.39 12.85 4.05
N LEU A 28 8.91 14.05 4.34
CA LEU A 28 9.44 14.30 5.69
C LEU A 28 8.30 13.98 6.65
N GLY A 29 8.37 12.80 7.26
CA GLY A 29 7.31 12.26 8.10
C GLY A 29 6.97 13.29 9.15
N GLU A 30 5.75 13.78 9.11
CA GLU A 30 5.26 14.64 10.17
C GLU A 30 5.35 13.87 11.50
N GLU A 31 5.97 14.51 12.49
CA GLU A 31 6.47 13.83 13.70
C GLU A 31 5.35 13.08 14.44
N THR A 32 4.12 13.58 14.33
CA THR A 32 2.90 12.90 14.80
C THR A 32 1.76 13.15 13.82
N ARG A 33 0.81 12.21 13.73
CA ARG A 33 -0.44 12.38 12.99
C ARG A 33 -1.62 12.07 13.90
N GLN A 34 -2.67 12.85 13.83
CA GLN A 34 -3.92 12.54 14.51
C GLN A 34 -4.66 11.46 13.72
N VAL A 35 -4.80 10.28 14.31
CA VAL A 35 -5.42 9.12 13.65
C VAL A 35 -6.87 8.97 14.12
N SER A 36 -7.77 8.79 13.17
CA SER A 36 -9.15 8.40 13.41
C SER A 36 -9.49 7.16 12.59
N LEU A 37 -10.31 6.30 13.19
CA LEU A 37 -10.77 5.06 12.60
C LEU A 37 -12.30 5.12 12.49
N LYS A 38 -12.83 4.85 11.31
CA LYS A 38 -14.28 4.80 11.08
C LYS A 38 -14.67 3.56 10.30
N VAL A 39 -15.54 2.77 10.90
CA VAL A 39 -16.26 1.70 10.21
C VAL A 39 -17.39 2.34 9.41
N ILE A 40 -17.40 2.14 8.11
CA ILE A 40 -18.42 2.61 7.18
C ILE A 40 -19.15 1.36 6.70
N SER A 41 -20.41 1.25 7.10
CA SER A 41 -21.27 0.12 6.74
C SER A 41 -22.43 0.59 5.88
N ASN A 42 -22.87 -0.27 4.96
CA ASN A 42 -24.11 -0.06 4.23
C ASN A 42 -25.31 -0.34 5.15
N ARG A 43 -26.37 0.48 5.07
CA ARG A 43 -27.62 0.28 5.83
C ARG A 43 -28.32 -1.02 5.46
N LEU A 44 -28.11 -1.51 4.24
CA LEU A 44 -28.80 -2.68 3.69
C LEU A 44 -28.06 -4.00 3.96
N ASP A 45 -26.75 -3.95 4.20
CA ASP A 45 -25.93 -5.14 4.38
C ASP A 45 -24.75 -4.86 5.31
N PHE A 46 -24.84 -5.37 6.54
CA PHE A 46 -23.79 -5.19 7.56
C PHE A 46 -22.55 -6.07 7.32
N SER A 47 -22.64 -7.01 6.37
CA SER A 47 -21.55 -7.91 5.97
C SER A 47 -20.47 -7.21 5.14
N GLN A 48 -20.84 -6.09 4.49
CA GLN A 48 -19.97 -5.30 3.64
C GLN A 48 -19.36 -4.17 4.46
N ASN A 49 -18.06 -4.25 4.68
CA ASN A 49 -17.39 -3.33 5.59
C ASN A 49 -16.26 -2.58 4.88
N LEU A 50 -16.31 -1.26 4.98
CA LEU A 50 -15.21 -0.38 4.68
C LEU A 50 -14.66 0.17 5.99
N LEU A 51 -13.39 -0.03 6.26
CA LEU A 51 -12.69 0.57 7.38
C LEU A 51 -11.82 1.71 6.89
N HIS A 52 -12.22 2.94 7.22
CA HIS A 52 -11.47 4.13 6.89
C HIS A 52 -10.56 4.54 8.05
N ILE A 53 -9.26 4.53 7.81
CA ILE A 53 -8.25 5.14 8.67
C ILE A 53 -7.87 6.49 8.06
N ARG A 54 -8.00 7.56 8.84
CA ARG A 54 -7.60 8.91 8.46
C ARG A 54 -6.53 9.41 9.42
N ALA A 55 -5.32 9.60 8.90
CA ALA A 55 -4.18 10.11 9.64
C ALA A 55 -3.87 11.55 9.18
N VAL A 56 -4.38 12.51 9.93
CA VAL A 56 -4.28 13.95 9.66
C VAL A 56 -2.95 14.46 10.20
N GLY A 57 -2.19 15.10 9.32
CA GLY A 57 -1.07 15.96 9.67
C GLY A 57 -1.43 17.44 9.50
N THR A 58 -0.43 18.29 9.63
CA THR A 58 -0.43 19.75 9.60
C THR A 58 -0.83 20.22 8.21
N ASN A 59 -0.23 19.62 7.17
CA ASN A 59 -0.44 20.00 5.77
C ASN A 59 -0.77 18.80 4.87
N SER A 60 -1.09 17.65 5.44
CA SER A 60 -1.35 16.43 4.66
C SER A 60 -2.30 15.51 5.38
N THR A 61 -3.02 14.69 4.63
CA THR A 61 -3.80 13.58 5.20
C THR A 61 -3.51 12.29 4.45
N LEU A 62 -3.25 11.22 5.21
CA LEU A 62 -3.18 9.87 4.68
C LEU A 62 -4.51 9.16 4.93
N HIS A 63 -5.08 8.59 3.88
CA HIS A 63 -6.28 7.77 3.93
C HIS A 63 -5.90 6.33 3.62
N TYR A 64 -6.27 5.42 4.51
CA TYR A 64 -6.26 3.98 4.23
C TYR A 64 -7.71 3.50 4.27
N VAL A 65 -8.19 2.94 3.17
CA VAL A 65 -9.54 2.37 3.11
C VAL A 65 -9.42 0.88 2.91
N TRP A 66 -9.65 0.13 3.97
CA TRP A 66 -9.70 -1.32 3.92
C TRP A 66 -11.10 -1.78 3.54
N SER A 67 -11.18 -2.79 2.69
CA SER A 67 -12.42 -3.33 2.18
C SER A 67 -12.40 -4.85 2.20
N SER A 68 -13.56 -5.42 2.52
CA SER A 68 -13.89 -6.83 2.27
C SER A 68 -14.92 -7.00 1.14
N LEU A 69 -15.15 -5.96 0.33
CA LEU A 69 -15.94 -6.06 -0.90
C LEU A 69 -15.14 -6.84 -1.95
N GLY A 70 -15.41 -8.13 -2.06
CA GLY A 70 -14.61 -9.03 -2.88
C GLY A 70 -13.33 -9.48 -2.16
N PRO A 71 -12.19 -9.63 -2.87
CA PRO A 71 -10.92 -9.92 -2.22
C PRO A 71 -10.54 -8.81 -1.24
N PRO A 72 -9.92 -9.13 -0.08
CA PRO A 72 -9.45 -8.09 0.84
C PRO A 72 -8.52 -7.11 0.12
N ALA A 73 -8.79 -5.82 0.27
CA ALA A 73 -8.03 -4.78 -0.40
C ALA A 73 -7.84 -3.57 0.51
N VAL A 74 -6.77 -2.82 0.27
CA VAL A 74 -6.54 -1.51 0.87
C VAL A 74 -6.24 -0.48 -0.21
N LEU A 75 -6.98 0.62 -0.19
CA LEU A 75 -6.69 1.84 -0.96
C LEU A 75 -5.86 2.78 -0.10
N LEU A 76 -4.74 3.28 -0.63
CA LEU A 76 -3.86 4.24 -0.01
C LEU A 76 -3.94 5.55 -0.78
N VAL A 77 -4.30 6.65 -0.10
CA VAL A 77 -4.35 7.98 -0.70
C VAL A 77 -3.62 8.98 0.19
N ALA A 78 -2.76 9.79 -0.42
CA ALA A 78 -2.11 10.92 0.25
C ALA A 78 -2.59 12.23 -0.37
N THR A 79 -2.96 13.19 0.47
CA THR A 79 -3.42 14.52 0.07
C THR A 79 -2.54 15.60 0.67
N ASN A 80 -2.48 16.77 0.03
CA ASN A 80 -1.75 17.97 0.50
C ASN A 80 -2.61 18.92 1.35
N THR A 81 -3.68 18.41 1.97
CA THR A 81 -4.57 19.20 2.82
C THR A 81 -4.97 18.41 4.08
N PRO A 82 -5.08 19.06 5.25
CA PRO A 82 -5.61 18.42 6.46
C PRO A 82 -7.13 18.24 6.43
N ASN A 83 -7.82 18.81 5.42
CA ASN A 83 -9.28 18.87 5.36
C ASN A 83 -9.90 17.87 4.37
N SER A 84 -9.10 16.97 3.81
CA SER A 84 -9.61 15.97 2.87
C SER A 84 -10.51 14.95 3.56
N THR A 85 -11.54 14.49 2.86
CA THR A 85 -12.58 13.60 3.38
C THR A 85 -12.84 12.45 2.41
N LEU A 86 -13.29 11.31 2.95
CA LEU A 86 -13.72 10.17 2.15
C LEU A 86 -15.23 10.26 1.90
N SER A 87 -15.62 10.22 0.64
CA SER A 87 -17.01 10.09 0.18
C SER A 87 -17.26 8.65 -0.27
N VAL A 88 -18.40 8.08 0.14
CA VAL A 88 -18.80 6.72 -0.21
C VAL A 88 -20.23 6.77 -0.74
N ASN A 89 -20.41 6.36 -1.99
CA ASN A 89 -21.71 6.12 -2.60
C ASN A 89 -21.94 4.61 -2.71
N TRP A 90 -22.62 4.04 -1.73
CA TRP A 90 -22.87 2.59 -1.66
C TRP A 90 -23.67 2.04 -2.84
N SER A 91 -24.67 2.78 -3.33
CA SER A 91 -25.48 2.34 -4.46
C SER A 91 -24.65 2.22 -5.73
N LEU A 92 -23.73 3.16 -5.95
CA LEU A 92 -22.81 3.13 -7.10
C LEU A 92 -21.73 2.07 -6.93
N LEU A 93 -21.09 2.03 -5.74
CA LEU A 93 -20.01 1.10 -5.41
C LEU A 93 -20.41 -0.39 -5.54
N LEU A 94 -21.69 -0.69 -5.36
CA LEU A 94 -22.26 -2.04 -5.48
C LEU A 94 -22.93 -2.30 -6.83
N SER A 95 -22.92 -1.32 -7.74
CA SER A 95 -23.47 -1.47 -9.08
C SER A 95 -22.51 -2.22 -10.01
N SER A 96 -22.96 -2.50 -11.24
CA SER A 96 -22.10 -3.08 -12.28
C SER A 96 -20.98 -2.15 -12.75
N ASP A 97 -21.09 -0.85 -12.47
CA ASP A 97 -20.12 0.18 -12.82
C ASP A 97 -19.76 1.00 -11.56
N PRO A 98 -18.79 0.53 -10.77
CA PRO A 98 -18.51 1.07 -9.43
C PRO A 98 -17.66 2.34 -9.42
N ASP A 99 -17.24 2.83 -10.60
CA ASP A 99 -16.36 3.99 -10.74
C ASP A 99 -16.99 5.24 -10.08
N GLY A 100 -16.20 5.95 -9.27
CA GLY A 100 -16.68 7.09 -8.48
C GLY A 100 -17.49 6.73 -7.23
N GLY A 101 -17.73 5.44 -6.95
CA GLY A 101 -18.40 4.98 -5.72
C GLY A 101 -17.60 5.24 -4.44
N LEU A 102 -16.28 5.45 -4.56
CA LEU A 102 -15.36 5.72 -3.46
C LEU A 102 -14.39 6.82 -3.87
N MET A 103 -14.48 8.00 -3.24
CA MET A 103 -13.72 9.18 -3.64
C MET A 103 -13.11 9.89 -2.45
N VAL A 104 -11.90 10.41 -2.59
CA VAL A 104 -11.30 11.35 -1.61
C VAL A 104 -11.43 12.75 -2.16
N LEU A 105 -12.07 13.63 -1.39
CA LEU A 105 -12.32 15.01 -1.79
C LEU A 105 -11.52 15.98 -0.92
N PRO A 106 -11.05 17.10 -1.48
CA PRO A 106 -11.17 17.46 -2.90
C PRO A 106 -10.11 16.74 -3.78
N GLU A 107 -10.46 16.38 -5.02
CA GLU A 107 -9.63 15.51 -5.87
C GLU A 107 -8.29 16.13 -6.25
N GLU A 108 -8.26 17.44 -6.46
CA GLU A 108 -7.05 18.21 -6.79
C GLU A 108 -6.01 18.20 -5.67
N SER A 109 -6.40 17.82 -4.46
CA SER A 109 -5.47 17.68 -3.33
C SER A 109 -4.69 16.38 -3.34
N ILE A 110 -5.09 15.39 -4.13
CA ILE A 110 -4.48 14.06 -4.18
C ILE A 110 -3.08 14.16 -4.79
N GLN A 111 -2.08 13.78 -4.00
CA GLN A 111 -0.67 13.72 -4.42
C GLN A 111 -0.25 12.29 -4.79
N PHE A 112 -0.92 11.29 -4.22
CA PHE A 112 -0.66 9.88 -4.47
C PHE A 112 -1.91 9.05 -4.22
N SER A 113 -2.12 8.05 -5.08
CA SER A 113 -3.17 7.04 -4.92
C SER A 113 -2.67 5.68 -5.42
N SER A 114 -2.84 4.63 -4.63
CA SER A 114 -2.54 3.25 -5.03
C SER A 114 -3.38 2.26 -4.25
N ALA A 115 -3.48 1.03 -4.73
CA ALA A 115 -4.24 -0.04 -4.08
C ALA A 115 -3.40 -1.31 -3.97
N LEU A 116 -3.61 -2.03 -2.87
CA LEU A 116 -3.06 -3.37 -2.66
C LEU A 116 -4.23 -4.36 -2.48
N VAL A 117 -4.24 -5.42 -3.27
CA VAL A 117 -5.29 -6.45 -3.26
C VAL A 117 -4.70 -7.80 -2.88
N PHE A 118 -5.25 -8.41 -1.85
CA PHE A 118 -4.87 -9.73 -1.35
C PHE A 118 -5.70 -10.81 -2.05
N THR A 119 -5.21 -11.29 -3.19
CA THR A 119 -6.01 -12.15 -4.09
C THR A 119 -6.05 -13.62 -3.65
N ARG A 120 -4.98 -14.15 -3.05
CA ARG A 120 -4.89 -15.57 -2.66
C ARG A 120 -3.97 -15.78 -1.46
N VAL A 121 -4.34 -16.71 -0.60
CA VAL A 121 -3.45 -17.31 0.39
C VAL A 121 -2.88 -18.58 -0.21
N ARG A 122 -1.55 -18.74 -0.19
CA ARG A 122 -0.90 -19.99 -0.59
C ARG A 122 -0.51 -20.78 0.64
N ARG A 123 -0.79 -22.08 0.64
CA ARG A 123 -0.24 -23.02 1.62
C ARG A 123 1.10 -23.52 1.07
N LEU A 124 2.15 -23.40 1.85
CA LEU A 124 3.43 -24.02 1.53
C LEU A 124 3.38 -25.49 1.97
N GLY A 125 3.67 -26.41 1.06
CA GLY A 125 3.86 -27.83 1.40
C GLY A 125 5.25 -28.03 2.01
N GLU A 126 5.33 -28.88 3.03
CA GLU A 126 6.61 -29.30 3.61
C GLU A 126 7.41 -30.06 2.55
N ILE A 127 8.47 -29.43 2.05
CA ILE A 127 9.49 -30.16 1.28
C ILE A 127 10.26 -31.03 2.26
N ARG A 128 9.97 -32.33 2.28
CA ARG A 128 10.94 -33.30 2.79
C ARG A 128 12.20 -33.12 1.96
N GLY A 129 13.26 -32.62 2.59
CA GLY A 129 14.51 -32.31 1.93
C GLY A 129 15.09 -33.54 1.26
N GLU A 130 15.14 -33.53 -0.07
CA GLU A 130 16.22 -34.20 -0.77
C GLU A 130 17.25 -33.13 -1.07
N GLU A 131 18.24 -33.07 -0.19
CA GLU A 131 19.50 -32.40 -0.46
C GLU A 131 20.12 -33.04 -1.72
N CYS A 132 20.33 -32.24 -2.76
CA CYS A 132 21.02 -32.67 -3.96
C CYS A 132 22.45 -33.06 -3.59
N ARG A 133 22.67 -34.35 -3.31
CA ARG A 133 23.99 -34.93 -3.15
C ARG A 133 24.67 -34.87 -4.52
N GLY A 134 25.55 -33.89 -4.70
CA GLY A 134 26.47 -33.87 -5.82
C GLY A 134 27.43 -35.05 -5.69
N GLU A 135 27.13 -36.17 -6.35
CA GLU A 135 28.14 -37.17 -6.68
C GLU A 135 28.87 -36.68 -7.93
N GLY A 136 29.98 -35.97 -7.71
CA GLY A 136 31.05 -35.91 -8.69
C GLY A 136 31.91 -37.16 -8.52
N SER A 137 31.84 -38.07 -9.48
CA SER A 137 32.83 -39.14 -9.67
C SER A 137 33.86 -38.69 -10.72
N PHE A 138 35.13 -38.93 -10.40
CA PHE A 138 36.33 -38.67 -11.21
C PHE A 138 36.30 -39.35 -12.58
#